data_AF-A0A1Y6FD10-F1
#
_entry.id   AF-A0A1Y6FD10-F1
#
_cell.length_a   1.000
_cell.length_b   1.000
_cell.length_c   1.000
_cell.angle_alpha   90.00
_cell.angle_beta   90.00
_cell.angle_gamma   90.00
#
_symmetry.space_group_name_H-M   'P 1'
#
loop_
_entity.id
_entity.type
_entity.pdbx_description
1 polymer ?
#
loop_
_entity_poly.entity_id
_entity_poly.type
_entity_poly.pdbx_seq_one_letter_code
_entity_poly.pdbx_strand_id
1 'polypeptide(L)'
;MNTSSLINQVNESLATLGAGPFMTDSSNDTETGAVVTGRLDGRALRIEFVEEGSGDGPGKGHRVDVVDDASGEKLGTGRGDSTFADAISSHNWGGTIEALKQLG
;
A
#
# COMPACT_ATOMS: atom_id res chain seq x y z
N MET A 1 -11.37 7.24 7.35
CA MET A 1 -10.57 6.87 6.17
C MET A 1 -11.49 6.35 5.07
N ASN A 2 -11.17 6.55 3.79
CA ASN A 2 -11.94 6.01 2.66
C ASN A 2 -11.04 5.10 1.82
N THR A 3 -11.11 3.79 2.08
CA THR A 3 -10.24 2.78 1.50
C THR A 3 -10.30 2.74 -0.03
N SER A 4 -11.48 2.94 -0.62
CA SER A 4 -11.63 3.03 -2.07
C SER A 4 -10.85 4.21 -2.68
N SER A 5 -10.81 5.35 -1.98
CA SER A 5 -10.02 6.51 -2.43
C SER A 5 -8.51 6.24 -2.37
N LEU A 6 -8.05 5.51 -1.35
CA LEU A 6 -6.63 5.15 -1.21
C LEU A 6 -6.19 4.18 -2.32
N ILE A 7 -7.02 3.18 -2.61
CA ILE A 7 -6.73 2.24 -3.71
C ILE A 7 -6.75 2.94 -5.07
N ASN A 8 -7.62 3.93 -5.28
CA ASN A 8 -7.56 4.74 -6.50
C ASN A 8 -6.21 5.47 -6.66
N GLN A 9 -5.67 6.06 -5.59
CA GLN A 9 -4.36 6.72 -5.61
C GLN A 9 -3.20 5.73 -5.82
N VAL A 10 -3.29 4.53 -5.24
CA VAL A 10 -2.34 3.44 -5.53
C VAL A 10 -2.38 3.10 -7.02
N ASN A 11 -3.57 2.92 -7.59
CA ASN A 11 -3.75 2.59 -9.00
C ASN A 11 -3.27 3.71 -9.94
N GLU A 12 -3.48 4.97 -9.59
CA GLU A 12 -2.90 6.11 -10.31
C GLU A 12 -1.36 6.04 -10.30
N SER A 13 -0.76 5.77 -9.13
CA SER A 13 0.69 5.63 -9.00
C SER A 13 1.24 4.46 -9.84
N LEU A 14 0.59 3.30 -9.80
CA LEU A 14 0.95 2.13 -10.62
C LEU A 14 0.82 2.43 -12.12
N ALA A 15 -0.24 3.14 -12.53
CA ALA A 15 -0.46 3.52 -13.92
C ALA A 15 0.64 4.46 -14.46
N THR A 16 1.19 5.35 -13.63
CA THR A 16 2.34 6.20 -14.05
C THR A 16 3.59 5.38 -14.42
N LEU A 17 3.69 4.16 -13.89
CA LEU A 17 4.78 3.22 -14.15
C LEU A 17 4.44 2.20 -15.25
N GLY A 18 3.26 2.31 -15.86
CA GLY A 18 2.78 1.37 -16.87
C GLY A 18 2.39 -0.01 -16.32
N ALA A 19 2.25 -0.15 -15.00
CA ALA A 19 1.75 -1.38 -14.38
C ALA A 19 0.22 -1.46 -14.52
N GLY A 20 -0.31 -2.68 -14.51
CA GLY A 20 -1.75 -2.92 -14.41
C GLY A 20 -2.32 -2.43 -13.08
N PRO A 21 -3.66 -2.27 -12.97
CA PRO A 21 -4.27 -1.88 -11.71
C PRO A 21 -4.18 -3.00 -10.67
N PHE A 22 -4.05 -2.62 -9.41
CA PHE A 22 -4.34 -3.48 -8.28
C PHE A 22 -5.86 -3.70 -8.17
N MET A 23 -6.27 -4.95 -8.33
CA MET A 23 -7.65 -5.40 -8.25
C MET A 23 -7.97 -5.84 -6.82
N THR A 24 -8.80 -5.07 -6.12
CA THR A 24 -9.20 -5.39 -4.74
C THR A 24 -10.13 -6.60 -4.69
N ASP A 25 -9.78 -7.60 -3.88
CA ASP A 25 -10.63 -8.75 -3.56
C ASP A 25 -11.43 -8.48 -2.26
N SER A 26 -10.78 -7.97 -1.21
CA SER A 26 -11.44 -7.56 0.03
C SER A 26 -10.69 -6.47 0.78
N SER A 27 -11.37 -5.84 1.73
CA SER A 27 -10.80 -4.81 2.61
C SER A 27 -11.32 -4.98 4.03
N ASN A 28 -10.46 -4.80 5.00
CA ASN A 28 -10.79 -4.82 6.42
C ASN A 28 -10.23 -3.57 7.10
N ASP A 29 -11.11 -2.72 7.62
CA ASP A 29 -10.72 -1.57 8.41
C ASP A 29 -10.29 -2.01 9.82
N THR A 30 -9.27 -1.38 10.37
CA THR A 30 -8.73 -1.62 11.71
C THR A 30 -8.84 -0.35 12.56
N GLU A 31 -8.57 -0.45 13.87
CA GLU A 31 -8.59 0.71 14.76
C GLU A 31 -7.62 1.81 14.33
N THR A 32 -6.52 1.45 13.68
CA THR A 32 -5.43 2.36 13.30
C THR A 32 -5.17 2.34 11.79
N GLY A 33 -6.13 1.98 10.95
CA GLY A 33 -5.90 1.92 9.51
C GLY A 33 -6.78 0.90 8.77
N ALA A 34 -6.25 0.30 7.69
CA ALA A 34 -6.94 -0.70 6.89
C ALA A 34 -5.97 -1.68 6.25
N VAL A 35 -6.46 -2.89 6.02
CA VAL A 35 -5.78 -3.92 5.26
C VAL A 35 -6.61 -4.24 4.03
N VAL A 36 -6.02 -4.11 2.84
CA VAL A 36 -6.67 -4.41 1.57
C VAL A 36 -5.95 -5.58 0.92
N THR A 37 -6.68 -6.65 0.62
CA THR A 37 -6.15 -7.79 -0.13
C THR A 37 -6.67 -7.75 -1.55
N GLY A 38 -5.86 -8.22 -2.49
CA GLY A 38 -6.19 -8.17 -3.90
C GLY A 38 -5.07 -8.72 -4.75
N ARG A 39 -5.09 -8.37 -6.03
CA ARG A 39 -4.13 -8.89 -7.01
C ARG A 39 -3.53 -7.79 -7.85
N LEU A 40 -2.23 -7.91 -8.11
CA LEU A 40 -1.49 -7.12 -9.08
C LEU A 40 -0.76 -8.08 -10.01
N ASP A 41 -0.97 -7.94 -11.32
CA ASP A 41 -0.36 -8.80 -12.34
C ASP A 41 -0.54 -10.31 -12.06
N GLY A 42 -1.72 -10.69 -11.55
CA GLY A 42 -2.06 -12.07 -11.21
C GLY A 42 -1.52 -12.57 -9.87
N ARG A 43 -0.65 -11.81 -9.18
CA ARG A 43 -0.10 -12.16 -7.86
C ARG A 43 -0.99 -11.62 -6.74
N ALA A 44 -1.24 -12.44 -5.72
CA ALA A 44 -2.01 -12.04 -4.54
C ALA A 44 -1.15 -11.21 -3.57
N LEU A 45 -1.61 -10.00 -3.25
CA LEU A 45 -0.93 -9.05 -2.39
C LEU A 45 -1.86 -8.51 -1.31
N ARG A 46 -1.23 -8.01 -0.25
CA ARG A 46 -1.87 -7.27 0.82
C ARG A 46 -1.22 -5.89 0.92
N ILE A 47 -2.06 -4.86 0.87
CA ILE A 47 -1.67 -3.46 1.09
C ILE A 47 -2.18 -3.06 2.47
N GLU A 48 -1.27 -2.68 3.35
CA GLU A 48 -1.55 -2.30 4.73
C GLU A 48 -1.37 -0.80 4.89
N PHE A 49 -2.47 -0.11 5.19
CA PHE A 49 -2.51 1.29 5.58
C PHE A 49 -2.49 1.35 7.10
N VAL A 50 -1.48 1.99 7.68
CA VAL A 50 -1.31 2.10 9.14
C VAL A 50 -1.10 3.56 9.53
N GLU A 51 -1.93 4.07 10.42
CA GLU A 51 -1.69 5.30 11.18
C GLU A 51 -0.67 4.99 12.28
N GLU A 52 0.49 5.65 12.22
CA GLU A 52 1.55 5.53 13.21
C GLU A 52 1.39 6.63 14.28
N GLY A 53 1.64 6.28 15.54
CA GLY A 53 1.63 7.20 16.68
C GLY A 53 0.25 7.53 17.26
N SER A 54 0.19 7.75 18.58
CA SER A 54 -1.01 8.26 19.27
C SER A 54 -0.71 9.66 19.83
N GLY A 55 -1.57 10.65 19.55
CA GLY A 55 -1.43 12.04 20.00
C GLY A 55 -0.71 12.98 19.02
N ASP A 56 -0.40 14.22 19.45
CA ASP A 56 0.21 15.28 18.62
C ASP A 56 1.75 15.26 18.59
N GLY A 57 2.36 14.08 18.77
CA GLY A 57 3.82 13.92 18.84
C GLY A 57 4.49 13.73 17.46
N PRO A 58 5.83 13.88 17.38
CA PRO A 58 6.61 13.69 16.15
C PRO A 58 6.64 12.23 15.63
N GLY A 59 6.00 11.30 16.34
CA GLY A 59 5.79 9.92 15.88
C GLY A 59 4.46 9.72 15.14
N LYS A 60 3.67 10.78 14.93
CA LYS A 60 2.44 10.72 14.16
C LYS A 60 2.75 10.64 12.67
N GLY A 61 2.13 9.69 11.98
CA GLY A 61 2.31 9.56 10.54
C GLY A 61 1.39 8.50 9.93
N HIS A 62 1.62 8.25 8.66
CA HIS A 62 0.89 7.29 7.86
C HIS A 62 1.91 6.40 7.17
N ARG A 63 1.65 5.10 7.15
CA ARG A 63 2.49 4.10 6.50
C ARG A 63 1.66 3.28 5.54
N VAL A 64 2.26 2.95 4.40
CA VAL A 64 1.71 2.01 3.43
C VAL A 64 2.73 0.91 3.20
N ASP A 65 2.39 -0.30 3.60
CA ASP A 65 3.20 -1.50 3.35
C ASP A 65 2.55 -2.34 2.23
N VAL A 66 3.35 -2.85 1.30
CA VAL A 66 2.91 -3.84 0.31
C VAL A 66 3.58 -5.16 0.64
N VAL A 67 2.77 -6.20 0.79
CA VAL A 67 3.19 -7.53 1.26
C VAL A 67 2.71 -8.59 0.27
N ASP A 68 3.58 -9.51 -0.12
CA ASP A 68 3.18 -10.71 -0.87
C ASP A 68 2.35 -11.61 0.04
N ASP A 69 1.12 -11.93 -0.36
CA ASP A 69 0.17 -12.63 0.52
C ASP A 69 0.59 -14.09 0.77
N ALA A 70 1.29 -14.70 -0.19
CA ALA A 70 1.71 -16.11 -0.11
C ALA A 70 2.90 -16.31 0.84
N SER A 71 3.91 -15.43 0.76
CA SER A 71 5.14 -15.54 1.55
C SER A 71 5.15 -14.69 2.82
N GLY A 72 4.29 -13.66 2.90
CA GLY A 72 4.37 -12.63 3.92
C GLY A 72 5.55 -11.68 3.74
N GLU A 73 6.26 -11.75 2.61
CA GLU A 73 7.40 -10.88 2.34
C GLU A 73 6.94 -9.44 2.07
N LYS A 74 7.58 -8.49 2.74
CA LYS A 74 7.32 -7.07 2.52
C LYS A 74 8.09 -6.59 1.30
N LEU A 75 7.35 -6.20 0.26
CA LEU A 75 7.87 -5.78 -1.05
C LEU A 75 8.18 -4.29 -1.13
N GLY A 76 7.63 -3.50 -0.20
CA GLY A 76 7.87 -2.06 -0.15
C GLY A 76 7.15 -1.37 0.99
N THR A 77 7.64 -0.19 1.37
CA THR A 77 7.04 0.70 2.37
C THR A 77 7.07 2.13 1.87
N GLY A 78 5.96 2.85 2.06
CA GLY A 78 5.86 4.30 1.94
C GLY A 78 5.51 4.93 3.28
N ARG A 79 6.00 6.14 3.53
CA ARG A 79 5.74 6.90 4.77
C ARG A 79 5.30 8.33 4.45
N GLY A 80 4.28 8.80 5.14
CA GLY A 80 3.72 10.12 4.97
C GLY A 80 3.52 10.78 6.33
N ASP A 81 4.05 11.98 6.51
CA ASP A 81 3.97 12.68 7.80
C ASP A 81 2.56 13.20 8.08
N SER A 82 1.81 13.56 7.03
CA SER A 82 0.51 14.24 7.17
C SER A 82 -0.69 13.40 6.73
N THR A 83 -0.57 12.60 5.67
CA THR A 83 -1.68 11.79 5.13
C THR A 83 -1.23 10.46 4.52
N PHE A 84 -2.19 9.54 4.33
CA PHE A 84 -1.96 8.33 3.52
C PHE A 84 -1.61 8.65 2.06
N ALA A 85 -2.08 9.77 1.50
CA ALA A 85 -1.71 10.18 0.15
C ALA A 85 -0.21 10.48 0.05
N ASP A 86 0.37 11.11 1.08
CA ASP A 86 1.81 11.35 1.16
C ASP A 86 2.57 10.02 1.25
N ALA A 87 2.05 9.07 2.03
CA ALA A 87 2.65 7.74 2.16
C ALA A 87 2.59 6.93 0.85
N ILE A 88 1.48 7.01 0.10
CA ILE A 88 1.35 6.41 -1.22
C ILE A 88 2.31 7.08 -2.21
N SER A 89 2.41 8.41 -2.18
CA SER A 89 3.27 9.16 -3.10
C SER A 89 4.77 8.93 -2.82
N SER A 90 5.16 8.70 -1.56
CA SER A 90 6.55 8.44 -1.18
C SER A 90 6.95 6.96 -1.33
N HIS A 91 5.97 6.07 -1.53
CA HIS A 91 6.20 4.66 -1.74
C HIS A 91 6.97 4.42 -3.05
N ASN A 92 8.03 3.60 -3.00
CA ASN A 92 8.81 3.22 -4.18
C ASN A 92 8.09 2.12 -4.99
N TRP A 93 6.98 2.47 -5.66
CA TRP A 93 6.15 1.53 -6.43
C TRP A 93 6.94 0.80 -7.52
N GLY A 94 7.90 1.47 -8.15
CA GLY A 94 8.79 0.83 -9.13
C GLY A 94 9.60 -0.31 -8.51
N GLY A 95 10.17 -0.11 -7.32
CA GLY A 95 10.86 -1.15 -6.57
C GLY A 95 9.96 -2.34 -6.21
N THR A 96 8.72 -2.08 -5.81
CA THR A 96 7.74 -3.12 -5.51
C THR A 96 7.36 -3.93 -6.76
N ILE A 97 7.15 -3.27 -7.90
CA ILE A 97 6.89 -3.96 -9.18
C ILE A 97 8.09 -4.84 -9.58
N GLU A 98 9.32 -4.33 -9.43
CA GLU A 98 10.51 -5.12 -9.72
C GLU A 98 10.68 -6.31 -8.77
N ALA A 99 10.37 -6.15 -7.48
CA ALA A 99 10.37 -7.25 -6.51
C ALA A 99 9.35 -8.32 -6.89
N LEU A 100 8.14 -7.95 -7.32
CA LEU A 100 7.12 -8.89 -7.79
C LEU A 100 7.60 -9.73 -8.97
N LYS A 101 8.30 -9.11 -9.93
CA LYS A 101 8.85 -9.83 -11.10
C LYS A 101 9.92 -10.85 -10.71
N GLN A 102 10.65 -10.64 -9.61
CA GLN A 102 11.67 -11.58 -9.13
C GLN A 102 11.09 -12.77 -8.36
N LEU A 103 9.80 -12.69 -7.97
CA LEU A 103 9.08 -13.77 -7.28
C LEU A 103 8.35 -14.73 -8.24
N GLY A 104 8.49 -14.51 -9.56
CA GLY A 104 7.98 -15.38 -10.65
C GLY A 104 9.11 -16.06 -11.40
#